data_AF-A0AAU2X6C5-F1
#
_entry.id   AF-A0AAU2X6C5-F1
#
_cell.length_a   1.000
_cell.length_b   1.000
_cell.length_c   1.000
_cell.angle_alpha   90.00
_cell.angle_beta   90.00
_cell.angle_gamma   90.00
#
_symmetry.space_group_name_H-M   'P 1'
#
loop_
_entity.id
_entity.type
_entity.pdbx_description
1 polymer ?
#
loop_
_entity_poly.entity_id
_entity_poly.type
_entity_poly.pdbx_seq_one_letter_code
_entity_poly.pdbx_strand_id
1 'polypeptide(L)'
;MNGLGTATAAAATAEWSGTWVSRRLGVRLGSAAASIGPRISTDMLAADDGTGDLRALVGLALRRNPRRAHLLVSTVLGKHVPQLPHVVHDAGLALGAQVRDVLDSDSATPVVLGYAETATGLGHCVAEALPGATYLHSTRRPVEGVAPLGGFEEEHSHATSHLLLPRDPELLSGSGPLVLVDDELSTGRTVLNTIETLHEVAPRERYVIAALIDVRTPADRRTMAAFAERLGARIDVVSLATGVVELPHDALTRGAGLVAAEEVRQDEKVRQDGEAQQVGEARQDEERTQPSATRATRGSVVRLALDWPEGLPDGGRHGFTANHQAALEKALPELGAQLAGGLAGARRVLVLGCEELMYVPLRLARALADATAHATSAADGSAAAAAVEPATPAAPEVRYSTTTRSPVLAVDDPGYAIRTRLTFPAHDDPADGPGDRFTYNVDPGADPARRFDTIVLVVDSTADTPALHAEGGLLDVLAGVADRVALVVVPSHVPGDAPGDASGDASGDAKGDVPGRVPSTPGNAPDSEVAV
;
A
#
# COMPACT_ATOMS: atom_id res chain seq x y z
N MET A 1 -43.91 -7.47 -35.56
CA MET A 1 -42.88 -8.45 -35.19
C MET A 1 -41.81 -7.69 -34.43
N ASN A 2 -41.98 -7.64 -33.10
CA ASN A 2 -41.07 -7.03 -32.16
C ASN A 2 -39.95 -8.04 -31.84
N GLY A 3 -38.70 -7.60 -31.91
CA GLY A 3 -37.56 -8.40 -31.49
C GLY A 3 -36.27 -7.74 -31.92
N LEU A 4 -35.82 -6.75 -31.14
CA LEU A 4 -34.46 -6.20 -31.09
C LEU A 4 -34.50 -5.04 -30.06
N GLY A 5 -34.39 -5.35 -28.77
CA GLY A 5 -34.43 -4.30 -27.75
C GLY A 5 -34.51 -4.80 -26.32
N THR A 6 -33.52 -5.55 -25.85
CA THR A 6 -33.32 -5.81 -24.40
C THR A 6 -31.87 -6.07 -23.98
N ALA A 7 -30.86 -6.01 -24.86
CA ALA A 7 -29.49 -6.41 -24.51
C ALA A 7 -28.56 -5.26 -24.04
N THR A 8 -28.99 -4.00 -24.02
CA THR A 8 -28.09 -2.84 -23.77
C THR A 8 -28.29 -2.11 -22.44
N ALA A 9 -29.16 -2.59 -21.54
CA ALA A 9 -29.47 -1.90 -20.28
C ALA A 9 -28.93 -2.55 -18.99
N ALA A 10 -28.16 -3.65 -19.08
CA ALA A 10 -27.65 -4.37 -17.90
C ALA A 10 -26.19 -4.06 -17.53
N ALA A 11 -25.53 -3.12 -18.23
CA ALA A 11 -24.12 -2.78 -18.00
C ALA A 11 -23.91 -1.53 -17.12
N ALA A 12 -24.97 -0.88 -16.64
CA ALA A 12 -24.87 0.24 -15.72
C ALA A 12 -24.86 -0.29 -14.26
N THR A 13 -23.84 0.12 -13.50
CA THR A 13 -23.67 -0.01 -12.04
C THR A 13 -23.42 -1.41 -11.44
N ALA A 14 -22.64 -2.27 -12.09
CA ALA A 14 -22.11 -3.45 -11.39
C ALA A 14 -20.92 -3.04 -10.49
N GLU A 15 -21.16 -2.92 -9.17
CA GLU A 15 -20.10 -2.83 -8.16
C GLU A 15 -19.24 -4.11 -8.18
N TRP A 16 -17.97 -3.97 -7.80
CA TRP A 16 -17.03 -5.08 -7.73
C TRP A 16 -17.52 -6.16 -6.75
N SER A 17 -18.20 -7.18 -7.27
CA SER A 17 -18.78 -8.26 -6.47
C SER A 17 -17.76 -9.25 -5.89
N GLY A 18 -16.47 -9.13 -6.24
CA GLY A 18 -15.44 -10.13 -5.93
C GLY A 18 -15.59 -11.47 -6.67
N THR A 19 -16.68 -11.70 -7.41
CA THR A 19 -17.03 -13.02 -7.96
C THR A 19 -16.42 -13.34 -9.32
N TRP A 20 -15.82 -12.37 -10.03
CA TRP A 20 -15.31 -12.58 -11.40
C TRP A 20 -14.28 -13.70 -11.47
N VAL A 21 -13.29 -13.68 -10.56
CA VAL A 21 -12.24 -14.71 -10.48
C VAL A 21 -12.82 -16.00 -9.93
N SER A 22 -13.61 -15.94 -8.86
CA SER A 22 -14.25 -17.12 -8.27
C SER A 22 -15.10 -17.90 -9.27
N ARG A 23 -15.86 -17.23 -10.15
CA ARG A 23 -16.68 -17.87 -11.18
C ARG A 23 -15.84 -18.55 -12.27
N ARG A 24 -14.71 -17.94 -12.65
CA ARG A 24 -13.88 -18.43 -13.77
C ARG A 24 -12.85 -19.47 -13.34
N LEU A 25 -12.26 -19.32 -12.15
CA LEU A 25 -11.26 -20.22 -11.59
C LEU A 25 -11.82 -21.24 -10.59
N GLY A 26 -13.06 -21.06 -10.12
CA GLY A 26 -13.64 -21.89 -9.07
C GLY A 26 -13.03 -21.66 -7.68
N VAL A 27 -12.26 -20.58 -7.47
CA VAL A 27 -11.68 -20.22 -6.17
C VAL A 27 -12.80 -19.87 -5.19
N ARG A 28 -12.81 -20.52 -4.03
CA ARG A 28 -13.77 -20.22 -2.96
C ARG A 28 -13.07 -19.52 -1.81
N LEU A 29 -13.63 -18.39 -1.41
CA LEU A 29 -13.35 -17.73 -0.14
C LEU A 29 -14.43 -18.18 0.84
N GLY A 30 -14.05 -18.96 1.85
CA GLY A 30 -14.92 -19.38 2.95
C GLY A 30 -14.64 -18.57 4.20
N SER A 31 -15.68 -18.26 4.97
CA SER A 31 -15.51 -17.89 6.38
C SER A 31 -15.17 -19.16 7.18
N ALA A 32 -14.34 -19.02 8.22
CA ALA A 32 -14.21 -20.09 9.20
C ALA A 32 -15.59 -20.32 9.87
N ALA A 33 -15.95 -21.57 10.15
CA ALA A 33 -17.22 -21.88 10.82
C ALA A 33 -17.28 -21.17 12.19
N ALA A 34 -18.36 -20.43 12.40
CA ALA A 34 -18.59 -19.50 13.50
C ALA A 34 -18.25 -20.03 14.92
N SER A 35 -17.51 -19.24 15.70
CA SER A 35 -17.90 -18.95 17.08
C SER A 35 -19.23 -18.19 17.06
N ILE A 36 -20.18 -18.60 17.89
CA ILE A 36 -21.58 -18.15 17.86
C ILE A 36 -21.69 -16.76 18.53
N GLY A 37 -22.04 -15.72 17.77
CA GLY A 37 -22.32 -14.35 18.24
C GLY A 37 -23.09 -13.53 17.19
N PRO A 38 -23.92 -12.52 17.57
CA PRO A 38 -24.91 -11.93 16.68
C PRO A 38 -24.30 -11.02 15.62
N ARG A 39 -24.80 -11.19 14.38
CA ARG A 39 -24.56 -10.34 13.20
C ARG A 39 -24.49 -8.86 13.59
N ILE A 40 -23.30 -8.27 13.47
CA ILE A 40 -23.13 -6.85 13.74
C ILE A 40 -23.85 -6.05 12.66
N SER A 41 -24.75 -5.20 13.16
CA SER A 41 -25.33 -4.07 12.49
C SER A 41 -25.17 -2.84 13.42
N THR A 42 -23.99 -2.21 13.38
CA THR A 42 -23.85 -0.75 13.28
C THR A 42 -22.92 -0.22 12.16
N ASP A 43 -22.50 -0.91 11.09
CA ASP A 43 -22.70 -2.32 10.69
C ASP A 43 -21.40 -3.11 10.58
N MET A 44 -20.21 -2.48 10.52
CA MET A 44 -19.02 -3.21 10.09
C MET A 44 -17.91 -3.44 11.12
N LEU A 45 -17.63 -2.60 12.12
CA LEU A 45 -16.40 -2.81 12.92
C LEU A 45 -16.44 -2.28 14.36
N ALA A 46 -17.53 -2.54 15.11
CA ALA A 46 -17.46 -2.40 16.56
C ALA A 46 -18.25 -3.48 17.29
N ALA A 47 -17.49 -4.32 18.01
CA ALA A 47 -17.88 -5.24 19.07
C ALA A 47 -18.68 -6.50 18.68
N ASP A 48 -18.01 -7.45 18.02
CA ASP A 48 -18.24 -8.90 18.19
C ASP A 48 -16.94 -9.63 17.80
N ASP A 49 -16.63 -10.72 18.52
CA ASP A 49 -15.44 -11.61 18.62
C ASP A 49 -14.14 -11.46 17.76
N GLY A 50 -13.89 -10.32 17.13
CA GLY A 50 -12.65 -9.96 16.44
C GLY A 50 -12.51 -10.49 15.00
N THR A 51 -13.44 -11.30 14.49
CA THR A 51 -13.32 -11.88 13.14
C THR A 51 -14.44 -11.45 12.18
N GLY A 52 -14.11 -10.54 11.24
CA GLY A 52 -14.99 -10.11 10.16
C GLY A 52 -15.07 -11.10 8.98
N ASP A 53 -16.02 -10.87 8.06
CA ASP A 53 -16.13 -11.64 6.81
C ASP A 53 -14.96 -11.32 5.86
N LEU A 54 -14.17 -12.34 5.49
CA LEU A 54 -13.06 -12.23 4.55
C LEU A 54 -13.46 -11.50 3.25
N ARG A 55 -14.70 -11.70 2.76
CA ARG A 55 -15.18 -11.08 1.51
C ARG A 55 -15.44 -9.58 1.62
N ALA A 56 -15.57 -9.04 2.84
CA ALA A 56 -15.69 -7.60 3.05
C ALA A 56 -14.34 -6.90 2.89
N LEU A 57 -13.24 -7.58 3.24
CA LEU A 57 -11.89 -7.01 3.26
C LEU A 57 -11.07 -7.30 2.00
N VAL A 58 -11.38 -8.40 1.31
CA VAL A 58 -10.66 -8.78 0.09
C VAL A 58 -11.58 -9.28 -1.01
N GLY A 59 -11.19 -8.99 -2.25
CA GLY A 59 -11.64 -9.77 -3.40
C GLY A 59 -10.46 -10.40 -4.13
N LEU A 60 -10.69 -10.83 -5.37
CA LEU A 60 -9.70 -11.61 -6.13
C LEU A 60 -9.31 -10.92 -7.44
N ALA A 61 -8.01 -10.97 -7.74
CA ALA A 61 -7.44 -10.67 -9.05
C ALA A 61 -6.57 -11.82 -9.55
N LEU A 62 -6.14 -11.74 -10.80
CA LEU A 62 -5.18 -12.65 -11.42
C LEU A 62 -3.80 -12.01 -11.50
N ARG A 63 -2.77 -12.84 -11.34
CA ARG A 63 -1.39 -12.44 -11.55
C ARG A 63 -0.66 -13.47 -12.40
N ARG A 64 0.40 -13.02 -13.08
CA ARG A 64 1.30 -13.91 -13.80
C ARG A 64 2.25 -14.57 -12.80
N ASN A 65 1.86 -15.73 -12.28
CA ASN A 65 2.70 -16.47 -11.33
C ASN A 65 2.51 -17.98 -11.48
N PRO A 66 3.61 -18.75 -11.67
CA PRO A 66 3.54 -20.19 -11.94
C PRO A 66 3.10 -21.02 -10.72
N ARG A 67 3.18 -20.45 -9.51
CA ARG A 67 2.86 -21.13 -8.24
C ARG A 67 1.48 -20.74 -7.69
N ARG A 68 0.96 -19.55 -8.01
CA ARG A 68 -0.34 -19.05 -7.52
C ARG A 68 -0.97 -18.05 -8.50
N ALA A 69 -1.99 -18.49 -9.24
CA ALA A 69 -2.65 -17.68 -10.27
C ALA A 69 -3.58 -16.58 -9.74
N HIS A 70 -4.00 -16.65 -8.48
CA HIS A 70 -4.85 -15.62 -7.85
C HIS A 70 -4.03 -14.71 -6.92
N LEU A 71 -4.57 -13.52 -6.70
CA LEU A 71 -4.12 -12.50 -5.75
C LEU A 71 -5.32 -12.09 -4.90
N LEU A 72 -5.15 -12.03 -3.57
CA LEU A 72 -6.11 -11.38 -2.69
C LEU A 72 -5.89 -9.87 -2.81
N VAL A 73 -6.93 -9.14 -3.21
CA VAL A 73 -6.90 -7.70 -3.39
C VAL A 73 -7.67 -7.07 -2.24
N SER A 74 -6.98 -6.33 -1.39
CA SER A 74 -7.61 -5.60 -0.30
C SER A 74 -8.53 -4.50 -0.81
N THR A 75 -9.74 -4.42 -0.24
CA THR A 75 -10.70 -3.33 -0.41
C THR A 75 -10.39 -2.16 0.53
N VAL A 76 -9.55 -2.35 1.54
CA VAL A 76 -9.34 -1.40 2.65
C VAL A 76 -7.91 -0.89 2.77
N LEU A 77 -6.93 -1.38 2.01
CA LEU A 77 -5.54 -0.89 2.12
C LEU A 77 -5.16 0.20 1.10
N GLY A 78 -6.03 0.47 0.11
CA GLY A 78 -5.73 1.45 -0.93
C GLY A 78 -4.61 1.06 -1.91
N LYS A 79 -3.99 -0.12 -1.78
CA LYS A 79 -2.83 -0.47 -2.63
C LYS A 79 -3.15 -0.62 -4.12
N HIS A 80 -4.21 -1.35 -4.44
CA HIS A 80 -4.58 -1.65 -5.83
C HIS A 80 -5.93 -1.03 -6.25
N VAL A 81 -6.76 -0.67 -5.27
CA VAL A 81 -8.07 -0.08 -5.48
C VAL A 81 -8.10 1.23 -4.69
N PRO A 82 -8.18 2.39 -5.36
CA PRO A 82 -8.25 3.67 -4.68
C PRO A 82 -9.41 3.74 -3.68
N GLN A 83 -9.09 4.07 -2.44
CA GLN A 83 -10.04 4.00 -1.33
C GLN A 83 -10.13 5.33 -0.59
N LEU A 84 -11.26 5.57 0.09
CA LEU A 84 -11.41 6.72 0.97
C LEU A 84 -10.33 6.64 2.08
N PRO A 85 -9.62 7.74 2.36
CA PRO A 85 -8.48 7.69 3.28
C PRO A 85 -8.87 7.29 4.71
N HIS A 86 -10.07 7.65 5.18
CA HIS A 86 -10.53 7.21 6.50
C HIS A 86 -10.73 5.69 6.57
N VAL A 87 -11.26 5.04 5.52
CA VAL A 87 -11.43 3.58 5.48
C VAL A 87 -10.08 2.87 5.66
N VAL A 88 -9.04 3.37 5.01
CA VAL A 88 -7.69 2.78 5.09
C VAL A 88 -7.09 2.98 6.47
N HIS A 89 -7.15 4.21 6.98
CA HIS A 89 -6.61 4.55 8.29
C HIS A 89 -7.33 3.80 9.42
N ASP A 90 -8.66 3.79 9.40
CA ASP A 90 -9.48 3.20 10.47
C ASP A 90 -9.37 1.67 10.49
N ALA A 91 -9.16 1.02 9.34
CA ALA A 91 -8.85 -0.42 9.30
C ALA A 91 -7.53 -0.73 10.01
N GLY A 92 -6.49 0.09 9.81
CA GLY A 92 -5.21 -0.08 10.51
C GLY A 92 -5.31 0.19 12.01
N LEU A 93 -6.05 1.22 12.42
CA LEU A 93 -6.33 1.51 13.83
C LEU A 93 -7.13 0.38 14.51
N ALA A 94 -8.10 -0.21 13.79
CA ALA A 94 -8.87 -1.36 14.28
C ALA A 94 -7.97 -2.58 14.52
N LEU A 95 -7.03 -2.85 13.61
CA LEU A 95 -6.05 -3.92 13.80
C LEU A 95 -5.14 -3.63 15.01
N GLY A 96 -4.69 -2.39 15.15
CA GLY A 96 -3.90 -1.97 16.31
C GLY A 96 -4.65 -2.05 17.63
N ALA A 97 -5.96 -1.81 17.65
CA ALA A 97 -6.80 -2.04 18.81
C ALA A 97 -6.83 -3.53 19.21
N GLN A 98 -6.94 -4.46 18.25
CA GLN A 98 -6.85 -5.90 18.55
C GLN A 98 -5.47 -6.31 19.08
N VAL A 99 -4.38 -5.71 18.55
CA VAL A 99 -3.03 -5.92 19.10
C VAL A 99 -2.99 -5.47 20.55
N ARG A 100 -3.52 -4.28 20.85
CA ARG A 100 -3.57 -3.72 22.21
C ARG A 100 -4.33 -4.62 23.18
N ASP A 101 -5.45 -5.21 22.75
CA ASP A 101 -6.25 -6.07 23.62
C ASP A 101 -5.53 -7.37 24.01
N VAL A 102 -4.61 -7.83 23.15
CA VAL A 102 -3.77 -9.00 23.45
C VAL A 102 -2.57 -8.62 24.31
N LEU A 103 -1.99 -7.43 24.11
CA LEU A 103 -0.89 -6.94 24.95
C LEU A 103 -1.42 -6.57 26.35
N ASP A 104 -0.83 -7.14 27.40
CA ASP A 104 -1.22 -6.81 28.77
C ASP A 104 -0.82 -5.35 29.09
N SER A 105 -1.61 -4.63 29.91
CA SER A 105 -1.34 -3.23 30.27
C SER A 105 0.01 -2.99 30.95
N ASP A 106 0.57 -4.04 31.55
CA ASP A 106 1.86 -4.02 32.25
C ASP A 106 3.03 -4.42 31.32
N SER A 107 2.76 -4.70 30.05
CA SER A 107 3.80 -5.03 29.07
C SER A 107 4.72 -3.82 28.86
N ALA A 108 6.02 -4.08 28.71
CA ALA A 108 6.95 -3.06 28.22
C ALA A 108 6.51 -2.53 26.84
N THR A 109 6.93 -1.32 26.52
CA THR A 109 6.59 -0.63 25.26
C THR A 109 6.91 -1.52 24.04
N PRO A 110 5.93 -1.77 23.15
CA PRO A 110 6.15 -2.64 22.01
C PRO A 110 6.94 -1.94 20.90
N VAL A 111 7.67 -2.73 20.12
CA VAL A 111 8.18 -2.30 18.82
C VAL A 111 7.29 -2.91 17.75
N VAL A 112 6.88 -2.10 16.78
CA VAL A 112 6.06 -2.55 15.66
C VAL A 112 6.93 -2.61 14.40
N LEU A 113 6.96 -3.76 13.75
CA LEU A 113 7.70 -4.02 12.51
C LEU A 113 6.73 -4.31 11.36
N GLY A 114 6.61 -3.40 10.40
CA GLY A 114 5.81 -3.60 9.19
C GLY A 114 6.61 -4.23 8.04
N TYR A 115 6.00 -5.16 7.31
CA TYR A 115 6.61 -5.71 6.09
C TYR A 115 6.41 -4.77 4.89
N ALA A 116 7.50 -4.35 4.26
CA ALA A 116 7.38 -3.74 2.94
C ALA A 116 6.82 -4.74 1.92
N GLU A 117 6.05 -4.32 0.93
CA GLU A 117 5.63 -2.93 0.69
C GLU A 117 4.27 -2.63 1.32
N THR A 118 3.29 -3.54 1.18
CA THR A 118 1.88 -3.23 1.50
C THR A 118 1.68 -2.84 2.96
N ALA A 119 2.41 -3.47 3.88
CA ALA A 119 2.19 -3.27 5.30
C ALA A 119 2.98 -2.08 5.86
N THR A 120 3.72 -1.30 5.05
CA THR A 120 4.41 -0.10 5.56
C THR A 120 3.42 0.93 6.10
N GLY A 121 2.29 1.15 5.40
CA GLY A 121 1.21 2.03 5.85
C GLY A 121 0.37 1.42 6.96
N LEU A 122 0.08 0.12 6.86
CA LEU A 122 -0.71 -0.61 7.85
C LEU A 122 -0.02 -0.66 9.21
N GLY A 123 1.28 -0.95 9.23
CA GLY A 123 2.09 -1.02 10.44
C GLY A 123 2.20 0.31 11.19
N HIS A 124 2.26 1.44 10.46
CA HIS A 124 2.17 2.77 11.07
C HIS A 124 0.84 2.96 11.80
N CYS A 125 -0.29 2.62 11.16
CA CYS A 125 -1.60 2.74 11.78
C CYS A 125 -1.74 1.80 13.01
N VAL A 126 -1.14 0.61 12.96
CA VAL A 126 -1.08 -0.30 14.12
C VAL A 126 -0.27 0.34 15.26
N ALA A 127 0.89 0.92 14.97
CA ALA A 127 1.73 1.58 15.97
C ALA A 127 1.06 2.81 16.58
N GLU A 128 0.32 3.59 15.79
CA GLU A 128 -0.46 4.74 16.27
C GLU A 128 -1.49 4.35 17.36
N ALA A 129 -2.09 3.16 17.25
CA ALA A 129 -3.05 2.66 18.24
C ALA A 129 -2.40 2.10 19.53
N LEU A 130 -1.06 2.02 19.57
CA LEU A 130 -0.27 1.44 20.65
C LEU A 130 0.52 2.54 21.38
N PRO A 131 0.17 2.87 22.64
CA PRO A 131 0.86 3.92 23.38
C PRO A 131 2.38 3.70 23.48
N GLY A 132 3.15 4.71 23.08
CA GLY A 132 4.61 4.72 23.18
C GLY A 132 5.34 3.86 22.15
N ALA A 133 4.63 3.12 21.29
CA ALA A 133 5.25 2.23 20.33
C ALA A 133 6.19 2.98 19.36
N THR A 134 7.33 2.35 19.06
CA THR A 134 8.20 2.78 17.96
C THR A 134 7.93 1.89 16.76
N TYR A 135 7.66 2.51 15.61
CA TYR A 135 7.43 1.81 14.36
C TYR A 135 8.70 1.74 13.50
N LEU A 136 9.01 0.56 13.00
CA LEU A 136 10.01 0.28 11.97
C LEU A 136 9.32 -0.45 10.82
N HIS A 137 9.75 -0.25 9.58
CA HIS A 137 9.37 -1.16 8.50
C HIS A 137 10.60 -1.71 7.80
N SER A 138 10.49 -2.93 7.28
CA SER A 138 11.48 -3.44 6.35
C SER A 138 11.46 -2.62 5.06
N THR A 139 12.56 -2.64 4.31
CA THR A 139 12.67 -1.94 3.04
C THR A 139 13.50 -2.77 2.07
N ARG A 140 13.24 -2.63 0.78
CA ARG A 140 14.11 -3.19 -0.26
C ARG A 140 15.08 -2.14 -0.80
N ARG A 141 15.05 -0.92 -0.26
CA ARG A 141 15.90 0.20 -0.68
C ARG A 141 17.09 0.33 0.25
N PRO A 142 18.32 0.07 -0.20
CA PRO A 142 19.50 0.47 0.56
C PRO A 142 19.53 2.00 0.65
N VAL A 143 20.02 2.52 1.78
CA VAL A 143 20.22 3.96 1.97
C VAL A 143 21.72 4.20 2.14
N GLU A 144 22.27 5.06 1.30
CA GLU A 144 23.70 5.40 1.36
C GLU A 144 24.07 5.91 2.76
N GLY A 145 25.17 5.39 3.33
CA GLY A 145 25.63 5.75 4.67
C GLY A 145 24.94 5.02 5.82
N VAL A 146 23.89 4.22 5.58
CA VAL A 146 23.18 3.49 6.63
C VAL A 146 23.48 2.00 6.54
N ALA A 147 24.13 1.45 7.57
CA ALA A 147 24.41 0.02 7.66
C ALA A 147 23.13 -0.76 8.04
N PRO A 148 22.75 -1.82 7.29
CA PRO A 148 21.65 -2.67 7.70
C PRO A 148 21.94 -3.40 9.00
N LEU A 149 21.00 -3.37 9.95
CA LEU A 149 21.06 -4.17 11.18
C LEU A 149 20.94 -5.66 10.87
N GLY A 150 20.15 -5.98 9.84
CA GLY A 150 19.92 -7.33 9.36
C GLY A 150 18.92 -7.33 8.21
N GLY A 151 18.51 -8.53 7.80
CA GLY A 151 17.50 -8.70 6.78
C GLY A 151 16.94 -10.12 6.73
N PHE A 152 15.87 -10.30 5.99
CA PHE A 152 15.26 -11.61 5.77
C PHE A 152 14.84 -11.79 4.31
N GLU A 153 14.79 -13.05 3.87
CA GLU A 153 14.41 -13.43 2.51
C GLU A 153 12.95 -13.84 2.46
N GLU A 154 12.20 -13.30 1.49
CA GLU A 154 10.88 -13.82 1.15
C GLU A 154 11.02 -14.98 0.14
N GLU A 155 10.72 -16.22 0.54
CA GLU A 155 10.85 -17.44 -0.29
C GLU A 155 10.01 -17.45 -1.60
N HIS A 156 9.24 -16.39 -1.86
CA HIS A 156 8.31 -16.26 -2.98
C HIS A 156 8.71 -15.25 -4.05
N SER A 157 9.80 -14.51 -3.86
CA SER A 157 10.37 -13.58 -4.83
C SER A 157 11.81 -13.96 -5.12
N HIS A 158 12.13 -14.27 -6.38
CA HIS A 158 13.44 -14.78 -6.79
C HIS A 158 14.62 -13.78 -6.64
N ALA A 159 14.47 -12.62 -5.98
CA ALA A 159 15.53 -11.61 -5.95
C ALA A 159 15.40 -10.45 -4.92
N THR A 160 14.86 -10.59 -3.70
CA THR A 160 14.84 -9.39 -2.81
C THR A 160 14.93 -9.70 -1.32
N SER A 161 16.10 -9.42 -0.77
CA SER A 161 16.34 -9.30 0.66
C SER A 161 15.60 -8.08 1.20
N HIS A 162 14.83 -8.28 2.27
CA HIS A 162 14.28 -7.17 3.06
C HIS A 162 15.35 -6.69 4.04
N LEU A 163 15.64 -5.40 4.05
CA LEU A 163 16.59 -4.75 4.95
C LEU A 163 15.86 -4.14 6.16
N LEU A 164 16.51 -4.17 7.32
CA LEU A 164 16.13 -3.39 8.49
C LEU A 164 17.18 -2.31 8.73
N LEU A 165 16.76 -1.04 8.63
CA LEU A 165 17.65 0.13 8.68
C LEU A 165 17.35 1.06 9.86
N PRO A 166 17.15 0.58 11.11
CA PRO A 166 16.80 1.47 12.21
C PRO A 166 17.92 2.49 12.47
N ARG A 167 17.55 3.73 12.80
CA ARG A 167 18.52 4.76 13.24
C ARG A 167 19.24 4.34 14.51
N ASP A 168 18.50 3.75 15.44
CA ASP A 168 19.03 3.16 16.66
C ASP A 168 19.25 1.65 16.45
N PRO A 169 20.51 1.19 16.40
CA PRO A 169 20.81 -0.24 16.26
C PRO A 169 20.25 -1.10 17.41
N GLU A 170 20.00 -0.51 18.58
CA GLU A 170 19.48 -1.20 19.76
C GLU A 170 17.95 -1.29 19.80
N LEU A 171 17.25 -0.67 18.84
CA LEU A 171 15.79 -0.65 18.78
C LEU A 171 15.18 -2.06 18.88
N LEU A 172 15.79 -3.03 18.20
CA LEU A 172 15.33 -4.42 18.20
C LEU A 172 15.94 -5.26 19.33
N SER A 173 16.84 -4.71 20.15
CA SER A 173 17.53 -5.41 21.24
C SER A 173 16.81 -5.37 22.60
N GLY A 174 15.74 -4.58 22.73
CA GLY A 174 14.96 -4.51 23.98
C GLY A 174 14.28 -5.84 24.36
N SER A 175 13.61 -5.88 25.52
CA SER A 175 12.88 -7.06 26.01
C SER A 175 11.36 -7.00 25.80
N GLY A 176 10.82 -5.85 25.38
CA GLY A 176 9.38 -5.66 25.15
C GLY A 176 8.81 -6.52 24.01
N PRO A 177 7.49 -6.56 23.84
CA PRO A 177 6.86 -7.32 22.76
C PRO A 177 7.30 -6.81 21.37
N LEU A 178 7.54 -7.74 20.44
CA LEU A 178 7.71 -7.40 19.02
C LEU A 178 6.42 -7.71 18.25
N VAL A 179 5.80 -6.69 17.68
CA VAL A 179 4.60 -6.80 16.85
C VAL A 179 5.03 -6.82 15.38
N LEU A 180 4.74 -7.89 14.65
CA LEU A 180 5.03 -8.01 13.22
C LEU A 180 3.75 -7.83 12.42
N VAL A 181 3.73 -6.89 11.47
CA VAL A 181 2.52 -6.46 10.75
C VAL A 181 2.63 -6.75 9.27
N ASP A 182 1.72 -7.56 8.75
CA ASP A 182 1.61 -7.89 7.31
C ASP A 182 0.18 -7.67 6.79
N ASP A 183 -0.03 -7.71 5.48
CA ASP A 183 -1.39 -7.66 4.91
C ASP A 183 -2.07 -9.04 4.92
N GLU A 184 -1.36 -10.12 4.60
CA GLU A 184 -1.91 -11.49 4.52
C GLU A 184 -1.07 -12.50 5.31
N LEU A 185 -1.65 -13.12 6.34
CA LEU A 185 -1.05 -14.28 6.99
C LEU A 185 -1.54 -15.58 6.33
N SER A 186 -0.67 -16.19 5.50
CA SER A 186 -0.98 -17.42 4.75
C SER A 186 -0.34 -18.68 5.33
N THR A 187 0.90 -19.02 4.98
CA THR A 187 1.61 -20.17 5.59
C THR A 187 2.32 -19.80 6.89
N GLY A 188 2.50 -18.49 7.12
CA GLY A 188 3.30 -17.96 8.23
C GLY A 188 4.82 -18.08 8.07
N ARG A 189 5.33 -18.71 7.00
CA ARG A 189 6.77 -18.97 6.86
C ARG A 189 7.63 -17.71 6.89
N THR A 190 7.22 -16.65 6.18
CA THR A 190 7.94 -15.37 6.18
C THR A 190 8.10 -14.83 7.61
N VAL A 191 7.01 -14.71 8.36
CA VAL A 191 7.04 -14.19 9.72
C VAL A 191 7.79 -15.10 10.69
N LEU A 192 7.68 -16.43 10.55
CA LEU A 192 8.46 -17.37 11.35
C LEU A 192 9.96 -17.26 11.09
N ASN A 193 10.38 -17.14 9.83
CA ASN A 193 11.79 -16.93 9.48
C ASN A 193 12.31 -15.59 10.04
N THR A 194 11.52 -14.51 9.93
CA THR A 194 11.87 -13.22 10.55
C THR A 194 12.02 -13.34 12.07
N ILE A 195 11.08 -14.00 12.74
CA ILE A 195 11.17 -14.21 14.20
C ILE A 195 12.41 -15.03 14.54
N GLU A 196 12.71 -16.10 13.82
CA GLU A 196 13.89 -16.94 14.06
C GLU A 196 15.18 -16.11 13.97
N THR A 197 15.39 -15.38 12.87
CA THR A 197 16.57 -14.52 12.68
C THR A 197 16.69 -13.46 13.77
N LEU A 198 15.60 -12.80 14.14
CA LEU A 198 15.64 -11.76 15.18
C LEU A 198 15.84 -12.34 16.57
N HIS A 199 15.22 -13.49 16.87
CA HIS A 199 15.31 -14.15 18.17
C HIS A 199 16.71 -14.71 18.44
N GLU A 200 17.46 -15.09 17.42
CA GLU A 200 18.86 -15.53 17.56
C GLU A 200 19.78 -14.43 18.12
N VAL A 201 19.50 -13.17 17.80
CA VAL A 201 20.33 -12.02 18.20
C VAL A 201 19.74 -11.29 19.41
N ALA A 202 18.42 -11.13 19.44
CA ALA A 202 17.68 -10.42 20.48
C ALA A 202 16.40 -11.19 20.86
N PRO A 203 16.50 -12.22 21.72
CA PRO A 203 15.36 -13.00 22.16
C PRO A 203 14.27 -12.14 22.79
N ARG A 204 13.01 -12.35 22.39
CA ARG A 204 11.83 -11.78 23.06
C ARG A 204 11.01 -12.89 23.68
N GLU A 205 10.43 -12.62 24.84
CA GLU A 205 9.46 -13.52 25.47
C GLU A 205 8.12 -13.54 24.72
N ARG A 206 7.82 -12.46 23.98
CA ARG A 206 6.53 -12.25 23.33
C ARG A 206 6.63 -11.65 21.93
N TYR A 207 5.93 -12.30 21.01
CA TYR A 207 5.69 -11.85 19.65
C TYR A 207 4.19 -11.75 19.40
N VAL A 208 3.77 -10.71 18.68
CA VAL A 208 2.39 -10.59 18.18
C VAL A 208 2.45 -10.47 16.66
N ILE A 209 1.74 -11.35 15.96
CA ILE A 209 1.60 -11.28 14.50
C ILE A 209 0.26 -10.64 14.20
N ALA A 210 0.27 -9.46 13.58
CA ALA A 210 -0.92 -8.75 13.17
C ALA A 210 -1.03 -8.81 11.64
N ALA A 211 -2.17 -9.26 11.13
CA ALA A 211 -2.43 -9.25 9.70
C ALA A 211 -3.81 -8.69 9.39
N LEU A 212 -4.01 -8.07 8.21
CA LEU A 212 -5.37 -7.71 7.80
C LEU A 212 -6.25 -8.97 7.75
N ILE A 213 -5.72 -10.06 7.19
CA ILE A 213 -6.41 -11.34 7.07
C ILE A 213 -5.53 -12.52 7.49
N ASP A 214 -6.15 -13.53 8.11
CA ASP A 214 -5.53 -14.81 8.44
C ASP A 214 -6.22 -15.94 7.65
N VAL A 215 -5.48 -16.53 6.71
CA VAL A 215 -5.95 -17.63 5.87
C VAL A 215 -5.17 -18.93 6.10
N ARG A 216 -4.48 -19.03 7.24
CA ARG A 216 -3.73 -20.24 7.65
C ARG A 216 -4.62 -21.46 7.74
N THR A 217 -4.12 -22.56 7.19
CA THR A 217 -4.73 -23.88 7.40
C THR A 217 -4.49 -24.37 8.83
N PRO A 218 -5.24 -25.39 9.30
CA PRO A 218 -4.94 -26.03 10.58
C PRO A 218 -3.52 -26.60 10.69
N ALA A 219 -2.90 -26.97 9.56
CA ALA A 219 -1.51 -27.44 9.55
C ALA A 219 -0.54 -26.29 9.81
N ASP A 220 -0.73 -25.13 9.15
CA ASP A 220 0.10 -23.95 9.37
C ASP A 220 0.02 -23.44 10.82
N ARG A 221 -1.17 -23.48 11.42
CA ARG A 221 -1.38 -23.13 12.84
C ARG A 221 -0.60 -24.06 13.78
N ARG A 222 -0.58 -25.37 13.51
CA ARG A 222 0.22 -26.34 14.29
C ARG A 222 1.72 -26.12 14.11
N THR A 223 2.16 -25.82 12.90
CA THR A 223 3.57 -25.48 12.62
C THR A 223 4.01 -24.27 13.43
N MET A 224 3.19 -23.21 13.46
CA MET A 224 3.49 -22.02 14.27
C MET A 224 3.50 -22.31 15.77
N ALA A 225 2.56 -23.12 16.28
CA ALA A 225 2.54 -23.50 17.69
C ALA A 225 3.81 -24.28 18.09
N ALA A 226 4.20 -25.28 17.29
CA ALA A 226 5.43 -26.04 17.52
C ALA A 226 6.70 -25.16 17.41
N PHE A 227 6.67 -24.15 16.54
CA PHE A 227 7.75 -23.16 16.44
C PHE A 227 7.85 -22.31 17.72
N ALA A 228 6.73 -21.81 18.24
CA ALA A 228 6.69 -21.04 19.48
C ALA A 228 7.24 -21.85 20.67
N GLU A 229 6.82 -23.13 20.79
CA GLU A 229 7.33 -24.07 21.80
C GLU A 229 8.86 -24.28 21.68
N ARG A 230 9.37 -24.43 20.45
CA ARG A 230 10.80 -24.61 20.18
C ARG A 230 11.63 -23.39 20.59
N LEU A 231 11.13 -22.18 20.38
CA LEU A 231 11.80 -20.96 20.80
C LEU A 231 11.68 -20.68 22.31
N GLY A 232 10.68 -21.27 22.98
CA GLY A 232 10.34 -20.90 24.35
C GLY A 232 9.75 -19.49 24.46
N ALA A 233 9.10 -19.01 23.38
CA ALA A 233 8.48 -17.69 23.31
C ALA A 233 6.97 -17.80 23.06
N ARG A 234 6.20 -16.83 23.55
CA ARG A 234 4.77 -16.71 23.26
C ARG A 234 4.56 -16.02 21.92
N ILE A 235 3.76 -16.62 21.05
CA ILE A 235 3.33 -16.01 19.78
C ILE A 235 1.81 -15.89 19.78
N ASP A 236 1.31 -14.66 19.82
CA ASP A 236 -0.10 -14.36 19.64
C ASP A 236 -0.36 -13.95 18.17
N VAL A 237 -1.55 -14.24 17.63
CA VAL A 237 -1.94 -13.79 16.29
C VAL A 237 -3.27 -13.06 16.35
N VAL A 238 -3.32 -11.88 15.73
CA VAL A 238 -4.53 -11.06 15.58
C VAL A 238 -4.80 -10.76 14.10
N SER A 239 -6.07 -10.68 13.72
CA SER A 239 -6.47 -10.38 12.35
C SER A 239 -7.88 -9.81 12.28
N LEU A 240 -8.13 -8.87 11.36
CA LEU A 240 -9.47 -8.33 11.16
C LEU A 240 -10.45 -9.34 10.55
N ALA A 241 -9.97 -10.30 9.77
CA ALA A 241 -10.78 -11.41 9.27
C ALA A 241 -9.97 -12.71 9.20
N THR A 242 -10.66 -13.83 9.48
CA THR A 242 -10.12 -15.17 9.28
C THR A 242 -10.94 -15.92 8.25
N GLY A 243 -10.29 -16.68 7.36
CA GLY A 243 -11.00 -17.48 6.39
C GLY A 243 -10.16 -18.57 5.74
N VAL A 244 -10.70 -19.17 4.68
CA VAL A 244 -10.05 -20.23 3.92
C VAL A 244 -10.10 -19.88 2.44
N VAL A 245 -8.97 -20.08 1.76
CA VAL A 245 -8.86 -19.97 0.31
C VAL A 245 -8.75 -21.38 -0.29
N GLU A 246 -9.81 -21.84 -0.94
CA GLU A 246 -9.81 -23.14 -1.62
C GLU A 246 -9.56 -22.97 -3.12
N LEU A 247 -8.56 -23.68 -3.63
CA LEU A 247 -8.17 -23.67 -5.04
C LEU A 247 -8.47 -25.03 -5.68
N PRO A 248 -9.25 -25.07 -6.77
CA PRO A 248 -9.33 -26.26 -7.60
C PRO A 248 -7.96 -26.68 -8.15
N HIS A 249 -7.75 -27.98 -8.36
CA HIS A 249 -6.47 -28.53 -8.85
C HIS A 249 -6.02 -27.93 -10.19
N ASP A 250 -6.96 -27.48 -11.03
CA ASP A 250 -6.69 -26.89 -12.35
C ASP A 250 -6.73 -25.35 -12.35
N ALA A 251 -6.84 -24.70 -11.18
CA ALA A 251 -6.91 -23.24 -11.07
C ALA A 251 -5.69 -22.53 -11.66
N LEU A 252 -4.50 -23.11 -11.55
CA LEU A 252 -3.27 -22.56 -12.15
C LEU A 252 -3.35 -22.56 -13.68
N THR A 253 -3.74 -23.69 -14.27
CA THR A 253 -3.89 -23.82 -15.73
C THR A 253 -4.96 -22.89 -16.26
N ARG A 254 -6.13 -22.83 -15.60
CA ARG A 254 -7.21 -21.90 -15.99
C ARG A 254 -6.77 -20.44 -15.88
N GLY A 255 -6.06 -20.09 -14.81
CA GLY A 255 -5.53 -18.73 -14.59
C GLY A 255 -4.55 -18.31 -15.67
N ALA A 256 -3.60 -19.18 -16.02
CA ALA A 256 -2.66 -18.93 -17.10
C ALA A 256 -3.36 -18.72 -18.45
N GLY A 257 -4.37 -19.55 -18.76
CA GLY A 257 -5.17 -19.41 -19.99
C GLY A 257 -5.93 -18.08 -20.06
N LEU A 258 -6.49 -17.62 -18.93
CA LEU A 258 -7.18 -16.32 -18.86
C LEU A 258 -6.23 -15.14 -19.05
N VAL A 259 -5.06 -15.17 -18.40
CA VAL A 259 -4.03 -14.14 -18.54
C VAL A 259 -3.59 -14.04 -20.01
N ALA A 260 -3.24 -15.16 -20.64
CA ALA A 260 -2.82 -15.17 -22.04
C ALA A 260 -3.91 -14.67 -23.00
N ALA A 261 -5.17 -15.07 -22.78
CA ALA A 261 -6.28 -14.61 -23.61
C ALA A 261 -6.55 -13.10 -23.48
N GLU A 262 -6.34 -12.54 -22.30
CA GLU A 262 -6.50 -11.10 -22.08
C GLU A 262 -5.34 -10.30 -22.68
N GLU A 263 -4.10 -10.78 -22.55
CA GLU A 263 -2.93 -10.15 -23.18
C GLU A 263 -3.11 -10.05 -24.71
N VAL A 264 -3.60 -11.12 -25.35
CA VAL A 264 -3.91 -11.10 -26.79
C VAL A 264 -4.97 -10.04 -27.13
N ARG A 265 -6.05 -9.94 -26.32
CA ARG A 265 -7.09 -8.91 -26.53
C ARG A 265 -6.54 -7.50 -26.39
N GLN A 266 -5.64 -7.27 -25.43
CA GLN A 266 -5.03 -5.97 -25.20
C GLN A 266 -4.11 -5.58 -26.36
N ASP A 267 -3.29 -6.52 -26.85
CA ASP A 267 -2.42 -6.29 -28.02
C ASP A 267 -3.22 -5.99 -29.29
N GLU A 268 -4.34 -6.69 -29.51
CA GLU A 268 -5.25 -6.43 -30.63
C GLU A 268 -5.88 -5.03 -30.54
N LYS A 269 -6.30 -4.61 -29.34
CA LYS A 269 -6.87 -3.27 -29.12
C LYS A 269 -5.86 -2.17 -29.38
N VAL A 270 -4.63 -2.29 -28.88
CA VAL A 270 -3.56 -1.31 -29.11
C VAL A 270 -3.26 -1.14 -30.60
N ARG A 271 -3.26 -2.24 -31.36
CA ARG A 271 -3.08 -2.19 -32.83
C ARG A 271 -4.23 -1.46 -33.52
N GLN A 272 -5.48 -1.76 -33.14
CA GLN A 272 -6.66 -1.11 -33.71
C GLN A 272 -6.70 0.40 -33.42
N ASP A 273 -6.37 0.80 -32.19
CA ASP A 273 -6.32 2.21 -31.80
C ASP A 273 -5.22 2.96 -32.57
N GLY A 274 -4.05 2.33 -32.75
CA GLY A 274 -2.95 2.88 -33.55
C GLY A 274 -3.28 3.03 -35.04
N GLU A 275 -3.97 2.05 -35.64
CA GLU A 275 -4.44 2.12 -37.03
C GLU A 275 -5.53 3.20 -37.21
N ALA A 276 -6.47 3.31 -36.28
CA ALA A 276 -7.50 4.34 -36.31
C ALA A 276 -6.91 5.76 -36.19
N GLN A 277 -5.88 5.94 -35.37
CA GLN A 277 -5.17 7.21 -35.23
C GLN A 277 -4.39 7.58 -36.50
N GLN A 278 -3.71 6.62 -37.15
CA GLN A 278 -3.04 6.84 -38.44
C GLN A 278 -4.00 7.17 -39.58
N VAL A 279 -5.18 6.52 -39.63
CA VAL A 279 -6.22 6.85 -40.62
C VAL A 279 -6.83 8.23 -40.36
N GLY A 280 -6.96 8.62 -39.08
CA GLY A 280 -7.38 9.97 -38.69
C GLY A 280 -6.37 11.05 -39.12
N GLU A 281 -5.07 10.82 -38.91
CA GLU A 281 -3.99 11.71 -39.32
C GLU A 281 -3.88 11.81 -40.85
N ALA A 282 -3.98 10.68 -41.59
CA ALA A 282 -3.96 10.68 -43.06
C ALA A 282 -5.15 11.42 -43.69
N ARG A 283 -6.33 11.41 -43.05
CA ARG A 283 -7.50 12.19 -43.48
C ARG A 283 -7.36 13.68 -43.15
N GLN A 284 -6.64 14.04 -42.08
CA GLN A 284 -6.37 15.43 -41.73
C GLN A 284 -5.31 16.09 -42.64
N ASP A 285 -4.42 15.29 -43.24
CA ASP A 285 -3.44 15.79 -44.22
C ASP A 285 -4.07 16.16 -45.59
N GLU A 286 -5.23 15.58 -45.94
CA GLU A 286 -5.96 15.93 -47.18
C GLU A 286 -6.84 17.20 -47.05
N GLU A 287 -7.20 17.63 -45.84
CA GLU A 287 -8.04 18.81 -45.56
C GLU A 287 -7.27 19.94 -44.85
N ARG A 288 -6.09 20.32 -45.34
CA ARG A 288 -5.28 21.38 -44.71
C ARG A 288 -5.70 22.81 -45.09
N THR A 289 -6.81 23.30 -44.51
CA THR A 289 -7.08 24.74 -44.31
C THR A 289 -7.98 25.00 -43.08
N GLN A 290 -7.55 24.54 -41.91
CA GLN A 290 -7.88 25.14 -40.60
C GLN A 290 -7.07 24.41 -39.50
N PRO A 291 -6.66 25.09 -38.41
CA PRO A 291 -5.94 24.42 -37.33
C PRO A 291 -6.91 23.51 -36.56
N SER A 292 -6.82 22.20 -36.80
CA SER A 292 -7.64 21.19 -36.12
C SER A 292 -7.06 20.86 -34.75
N ALA A 293 -7.89 21.00 -33.73
CA ALA A 293 -7.59 20.72 -32.33
C ALA A 293 -7.96 19.27 -31.98
N THR A 294 -7.04 18.32 -32.11
CA THR A 294 -7.18 16.98 -31.52
C THR A 294 -5.82 16.35 -31.22
N ARG A 295 -5.08 16.93 -30.28
CA ARG A 295 -4.21 16.15 -29.40
C ARG A 295 -4.91 16.21 -28.05
N ALA A 296 -5.28 15.07 -27.45
CA ALA A 296 -5.80 15.07 -26.09
C ALA A 296 -4.83 15.89 -25.24
N THR A 297 -5.30 17.03 -24.73
CA THR A 297 -4.44 17.98 -24.04
C THR A 297 -3.97 17.30 -22.76
N ARG A 298 -2.67 16.96 -22.69
CA ARG A 298 -2.05 16.47 -21.46
C ARG A 298 -2.37 17.43 -20.32
N GLY A 299 -2.67 16.87 -19.15
CA GLY A 299 -2.89 17.64 -17.94
C GLY A 299 -1.68 18.46 -17.55
N SER A 300 -1.91 19.54 -16.79
CA SER A 300 -0.83 20.36 -16.26
C SER A 300 -0.14 19.66 -15.10
N VAL A 301 1.20 19.62 -15.10
CA VAL A 301 1.99 19.21 -13.93
C VAL A 301 2.43 20.46 -13.17
N VAL A 302 2.14 20.50 -11.86
CA VAL A 302 2.52 21.59 -10.96
C VAL A 302 3.18 21.02 -9.71
N ARG A 303 4.12 21.77 -9.11
CA ARG A 303 4.70 21.41 -7.82
C ARG A 303 3.98 22.17 -6.72
N LEU A 304 3.56 21.45 -5.67
CA LEU A 304 3.00 22.03 -4.46
C LEU A 304 4.00 21.81 -3.33
N ALA A 305 4.56 22.91 -2.82
CA ALA A 305 5.38 22.88 -1.63
C ALA A 305 4.46 22.80 -0.40
N LEU A 306 4.83 21.96 0.55
CA LEU A 306 4.20 21.91 1.85
C LEU A 306 5.23 22.32 2.90
N ASP A 307 4.79 23.03 3.94
CA ASP A 307 5.62 23.40 5.08
C ASP A 307 5.83 22.19 6.00
N TRP A 308 6.56 21.19 5.48
CA TRP A 308 6.86 19.96 6.21
C TRP A 308 7.70 20.28 7.46
N PRO A 309 7.28 19.82 8.66
CA PRO A 309 8.00 20.14 9.90
C PRO A 309 9.45 19.66 9.88
N GLU A 310 10.36 20.51 10.34
CA GLU A 310 11.77 20.15 10.51
C GLU A 310 11.92 18.97 11.46
N GLY A 311 12.73 17.99 11.08
CA GLY A 311 13.01 16.79 11.88
C GLY A 311 11.91 15.72 11.85
N LEU A 312 10.75 15.97 11.23
CA LEU A 312 9.71 14.95 11.09
C LEU A 312 10.07 13.97 9.95
N PRO A 313 10.22 12.66 10.22
CA PRO A 313 10.53 11.70 9.16
C PRO A 313 9.39 11.50 8.17
N ASP A 314 9.75 11.14 6.93
CA ASP A 314 8.83 10.75 5.85
C ASP A 314 8.19 9.37 6.07
N GLY A 315 8.71 8.57 7.00
CA GLY A 315 8.17 7.25 7.29
C GLY A 315 8.92 6.49 8.39
N GLY A 316 8.64 5.19 8.47
CA GLY A 316 9.16 4.31 9.51
C GLY A 316 10.46 3.60 9.15
N ARG A 317 11.08 3.90 8.01
CA ARG A 317 12.25 3.18 7.48
C ARG A 317 13.40 3.12 8.49
N HIS A 318 13.55 4.19 9.27
CA HIS A 318 14.61 4.37 10.25
C HIS A 318 14.11 4.45 11.70
N GLY A 319 12.84 4.13 11.94
CA GLY A 319 12.17 4.32 13.22
C GLY A 319 11.28 5.56 13.25
N PHE A 320 10.04 5.38 13.71
CA PHE A 320 9.06 6.44 13.89
C PHE A 320 8.47 6.36 15.29
N THR A 321 8.74 7.37 16.12
CA THR A 321 8.43 7.36 17.56
C THR A 321 7.08 8.01 17.82
N ALA A 322 6.56 7.84 19.04
CA ALA A 322 5.37 8.57 19.50
C ALA A 322 5.53 10.11 19.42
N ASN A 323 6.75 10.65 19.56
CA ASN A 323 7.01 12.08 19.38
C ASN A 323 6.88 12.50 17.92
N HIS A 324 7.36 11.67 16.98
CA HIS A 324 7.15 11.91 15.55
C HIS A 324 5.66 11.86 15.20
N GLN A 325 4.91 10.90 15.77
CA GLN A 325 3.46 10.83 15.61
C GLN A 325 2.79 12.12 16.07
N ALA A 326 3.06 12.56 17.30
CA ALA A 326 2.49 13.79 17.84
C ALA A 326 2.84 15.04 17.01
N ALA A 327 4.06 15.10 16.45
CA ALA A 327 4.48 16.18 15.56
C ALA A 327 3.71 16.15 14.22
N LEU A 328 3.51 14.96 13.63
CA LEU A 328 2.71 14.80 12.42
C LEU A 328 1.25 15.20 12.67
N GLU A 329 0.62 14.70 13.74
CA GLU A 329 -0.77 15.06 14.10
C GLU A 329 -0.96 16.57 14.21
N LYS A 330 0.00 17.26 14.83
CA LYS A 330 -0.03 18.71 14.99
C LYS A 330 0.08 19.45 13.65
N ALA A 331 0.83 18.93 12.70
CA ALA A 331 1.09 19.57 11.42
C ALA A 331 -0.02 19.32 10.38
N LEU A 332 -0.69 18.17 10.43
CA LEU A 332 -1.65 17.74 9.42
C LEU A 332 -2.76 18.75 9.09
N PRO A 333 -3.38 19.47 10.06
CA PRO A 333 -4.40 20.46 9.72
C PRO A 333 -3.91 21.56 8.77
N GLU A 334 -2.70 22.08 9.02
CA GLU A 334 -2.09 23.12 8.17
C GLU A 334 -1.67 22.55 6.81
N LEU A 335 -1.03 21.36 6.80
CA LEU A 335 -0.67 20.67 5.56
C LEU A 335 -1.91 20.38 4.68
N GLY A 336 -3.02 19.98 5.30
CA GLY A 336 -4.31 19.78 4.63
C GLY A 336 -4.88 21.08 4.05
N ALA A 337 -4.77 22.20 4.76
CA ALA A 337 -5.19 23.51 4.27
C ALA A 337 -4.33 23.99 3.08
N GLN A 338 -3.01 23.76 3.12
CA GLN A 338 -2.10 24.07 2.01
C GLN A 338 -2.44 23.26 0.75
N LEU A 339 -2.71 21.95 0.91
CA LEU A 339 -3.20 21.10 -0.18
C LEU A 339 -4.55 21.60 -0.72
N ALA A 340 -5.52 21.89 0.15
CA ALA A 340 -6.83 22.37 -0.27
C ALA A 340 -6.72 23.70 -1.07
N GLY A 341 -5.85 24.62 -0.63
CA GLY A 341 -5.58 25.87 -1.34
C GLY A 341 -4.92 25.65 -2.70
N GLY A 342 -3.92 24.77 -2.79
CA GLY A 342 -3.23 24.44 -4.05
C GLY A 342 -4.09 23.67 -5.06
N LEU A 343 -5.16 23.03 -4.58
CA LEU A 343 -6.06 22.19 -5.37
C LEU A 343 -7.45 22.82 -5.58
N ALA A 344 -7.58 24.14 -5.43
CA ALA A 344 -8.83 24.85 -5.63
C ALA A 344 -9.48 24.50 -6.99
N GLY A 345 -10.76 24.12 -6.93
CA GLY A 345 -11.55 23.70 -8.10
C GLY A 345 -11.46 22.21 -8.46
N ALA A 346 -10.64 21.42 -7.77
CA ALA A 346 -10.65 19.96 -7.93
C ALA A 346 -12.00 19.37 -7.48
N ARG A 347 -12.45 18.30 -8.14
CA ARG A 347 -13.74 17.63 -7.81
C ARG A 347 -13.53 16.19 -7.36
N ARG A 348 -12.59 15.49 -7.96
CA ARG A 348 -12.23 14.12 -7.63
C ARG A 348 -10.73 13.97 -7.65
N VAL A 349 -10.17 13.87 -6.45
CA VAL A 349 -8.73 13.89 -6.17
C VAL A 349 -8.26 12.49 -5.83
N LEU A 350 -7.19 12.04 -6.48
CA LEU A 350 -6.41 10.90 -6.04
C LEU A 350 -5.12 11.38 -5.38
N VAL A 351 -4.90 11.06 -4.12
CA VAL A 351 -3.57 11.15 -3.50
C VAL A 351 -2.86 9.82 -3.69
N LEU A 352 -1.76 9.85 -4.42
CA LEU A 352 -0.99 8.69 -4.84
C LEU A 352 0.37 8.69 -4.12
N GLY A 353 0.58 7.72 -3.23
CA GLY A 353 1.89 7.43 -2.66
C GLY A 353 2.81 6.69 -3.64
N CYS A 354 4.09 6.56 -3.26
CA CYS A 354 5.10 5.91 -4.09
C CYS A 354 5.71 4.70 -3.38
N GLU A 355 5.39 3.50 -3.86
CA GLU A 355 5.89 2.21 -3.35
C GLU A 355 5.75 2.11 -1.81
N GLU A 356 6.88 2.09 -1.10
CA GLU A 356 6.95 1.94 0.36
C GLU A 356 6.49 3.19 1.13
N LEU A 357 6.44 4.36 0.48
CA LEU A 357 5.94 5.62 1.07
C LEU A 357 4.41 5.64 1.04
N MET A 358 3.80 4.88 1.95
CA MET A 358 2.34 4.71 2.01
C MET A 358 1.67 5.59 3.08
N TYR A 359 2.25 5.69 4.28
CA TYR A 359 1.58 6.30 5.43
C TYR A 359 1.43 7.82 5.32
N VAL A 360 2.50 8.56 5.02
CA VAL A 360 2.42 10.02 4.88
C VAL A 360 1.41 10.45 3.80
N PRO A 361 1.39 9.86 2.59
CA PRO A 361 0.38 10.21 1.59
C PRO A 361 -1.05 9.85 2.03
N LEU A 362 -1.23 8.76 2.79
CA LEU A 362 -2.52 8.43 3.41
C LEU A 362 -2.97 9.51 4.40
N ARG A 363 -2.07 9.97 5.28
CA ARG A 363 -2.36 11.02 6.26
C ARG A 363 -2.65 12.36 5.61
N LEU A 364 -1.91 12.72 4.55
CA LEU A 364 -2.17 13.92 3.75
C LEU A 364 -3.51 13.84 3.02
N ALA A 365 -3.89 12.66 2.49
CA ALA A 365 -5.19 12.45 1.88
C ALA A 365 -6.34 12.65 2.88
N ARG A 366 -6.20 12.14 4.11
CA ARG A 366 -7.17 12.36 5.19
C ARG A 366 -7.26 13.85 5.55
N ALA A 367 -6.11 14.50 5.76
CA ALA A 367 -6.07 15.94 6.08
C ALA A 367 -6.68 16.82 4.98
N LEU A 368 -6.48 16.48 3.70
CA LEU A 368 -7.12 17.17 2.58
C LEU A 368 -8.65 16.96 2.58
N ALA A 369 -9.12 15.74 2.83
CA ALA A 369 -10.55 15.45 2.93
C ALA A 369 -11.19 16.23 4.08
N ASP A 370 -10.53 16.27 5.24
CA ASP A 370 -10.99 17.01 6.41
C ASP A 370 -11.01 18.52 6.14
N ALA A 371 -9.93 19.10 5.60
CA ALA A 371 -9.84 20.53 5.32
C ALA A 371 -10.93 21.02 4.35
N THR A 372 -11.27 20.21 3.34
CA THR A 372 -12.29 20.57 2.35
C THR A 372 -13.73 20.37 2.85
N ALA A 373 -13.97 19.43 3.77
CA ALA A 373 -15.25 19.30 4.46
C ALA A 373 -15.53 20.47 5.43
N HIS A 374 -14.50 20.97 6.13
CA HIS A 374 -14.65 22.13 7.02
C HIS A 374 -14.93 23.42 6.23
N ALA A 375 -14.27 23.63 5.09
CA ALA A 375 -14.48 24.80 4.24
C ALA A 375 -15.92 24.90 3.69
N THR A 376 -16.55 23.77 3.38
CA THR A 376 -17.93 23.72 2.88
C THR A 376 -18.96 24.01 3.98
N SER A 377 -18.78 23.44 5.17
CA SER A 377 -19.67 23.70 6.32
C SER A 377 -19.61 25.14 6.87
N ALA A 378 -18.45 25.81 6.79
CA ALA A 378 -18.32 27.20 7.20
C ALA A 378 -19.03 28.19 6.26
N ALA A 379 -19.17 27.84 4.97
CA ALA A 379 -19.88 28.67 3.98
C ALA A 379 -21.41 28.67 4.18
N ASP A 380 -21.97 27.60 4.76
CA ASP A 380 -23.40 27.43 4.98
C ASP A 380 -23.93 28.10 6.27
N GLY A 381 -23.04 28.69 7.09
CA GLY A 381 -23.37 29.30 8.39
C GLY A 381 -23.91 30.74 8.36
N SER A 382 -24.09 31.36 7.18
CA SER A 382 -24.63 32.71 7.06
C SER A 382 -26.16 32.70 6.93
N ALA A 383 -26.86 32.97 8.03
CA ALA A 383 -28.30 33.20 8.04
C ALA A 383 -28.69 34.50 7.28
N ALA A 384 -29.06 34.37 6.01
CA ALA A 384 -29.97 35.30 5.34
C ALA A 384 -30.63 34.61 4.13
N ALA A 385 -31.96 34.50 4.19
CA ALA A 385 -32.80 33.98 3.12
C ALA A 385 -32.87 34.96 1.93
N ALA A 386 -32.59 34.48 0.72
CA ALA A 386 -33.26 34.86 -0.53
C ALA A 386 -32.86 33.90 -1.65
N ALA A 387 -33.84 33.48 -2.44
CA ALA A 387 -33.70 32.53 -3.54
C ALA A 387 -32.74 33.03 -4.65
N VAL A 388 -31.53 32.49 -4.64
CA VAL A 388 -30.65 32.24 -5.79
C VAL A 388 -29.93 30.94 -5.43
N GLU A 389 -29.88 29.93 -6.31
CA GLU A 389 -29.14 28.70 -6.02
C GLU A 389 -27.70 29.04 -5.61
N PRO A 390 -27.23 28.67 -4.40
CA PRO A 390 -25.83 28.82 -4.09
C PRO A 390 -25.11 27.65 -4.75
N ALA A 391 -24.41 27.93 -5.85
CA ALA A 391 -23.44 27.04 -6.46
C ALA A 391 -22.18 26.94 -5.60
N THR A 392 -22.31 26.56 -4.33
CA THR A 392 -21.15 26.17 -3.52
C THR A 392 -20.67 24.83 -4.07
N PRO A 393 -19.43 24.71 -4.57
CA PRO A 393 -18.95 23.43 -5.05
C PRO A 393 -18.96 22.44 -3.89
N ALA A 394 -19.55 21.28 -4.09
CA ALA A 394 -19.43 20.16 -3.15
C ALA A 394 -17.94 19.88 -2.88
N ALA A 395 -17.61 19.50 -1.64
CA ALA A 395 -16.24 19.11 -1.30
C ALA A 395 -15.76 18.00 -2.25
N PRO A 396 -14.49 18.05 -2.71
CA PRO A 396 -13.96 17.05 -3.61
C PRO A 396 -14.00 15.66 -2.99
N GLU A 397 -14.29 14.64 -3.81
CA GLU A 397 -14.09 13.26 -3.43
C GLU A 397 -12.58 12.97 -3.40
N VAL A 398 -12.02 12.72 -2.21
CA VAL A 398 -10.61 12.38 -2.03
C VAL A 398 -10.46 10.87 -1.87
N ARG A 399 -9.62 10.27 -2.72
CA ARG A 399 -9.19 8.86 -2.64
C ARG A 399 -7.69 8.80 -2.41
N TYR A 400 -7.25 7.70 -1.82
CA TYR A 400 -5.86 7.35 -1.59
C TYR A 400 -5.50 6.07 -2.37
N SER A 401 -4.31 6.03 -2.96
CA SER A 401 -3.69 4.83 -3.52
C SER A 401 -2.16 4.90 -3.42
N THR A 402 -1.46 3.83 -3.81
CA THR A 402 0.00 3.86 -4.01
C THR A 402 0.39 3.23 -5.34
N THR A 403 1.60 3.53 -5.81
CA THR A 403 2.26 2.74 -6.87
C THR A 403 2.80 1.43 -6.30
N THR A 404 3.15 0.48 -7.17
CA THR A 404 3.74 -0.78 -6.73
C THR A 404 4.62 -1.43 -7.80
N ARG A 405 5.47 -2.34 -7.35
CA ARG A 405 6.36 -3.17 -8.16
C ARG A 405 5.69 -4.43 -8.72
N SER A 406 4.58 -4.85 -8.11
CA SER A 406 3.95 -6.13 -8.44
C SER A 406 3.08 -6.04 -9.69
N PRO A 407 3.36 -6.81 -10.76
CA PRO A 407 2.50 -6.86 -11.94
C PRO A 407 1.23 -7.67 -11.63
N VAL A 408 0.08 -7.06 -11.87
CA VAL A 408 -1.26 -7.66 -11.74
C VAL A 408 -1.97 -7.51 -13.08
N LEU A 409 -2.74 -8.54 -13.47
CA LEU A 409 -3.53 -8.48 -14.69
C LEU A 409 -4.64 -7.45 -14.50
N ALA A 410 -4.71 -6.47 -15.39
CA ALA A 410 -5.86 -5.58 -15.50
C ALA A 410 -6.87 -6.11 -16.53
N VAL A 411 -8.16 -6.08 -16.19
CA VAL A 411 -9.28 -6.42 -17.07
C VAL A 411 -10.35 -5.36 -16.85
N ASP A 412 -10.66 -4.57 -17.86
CA ASP A 412 -11.65 -3.49 -17.75
C ASP A 412 -13.09 -4.03 -17.76
N ASP A 413 -13.43 -4.73 -16.68
CA ASP A 413 -14.71 -5.36 -16.40
C ASP A 413 -15.17 -4.86 -15.01
N PRO A 414 -16.39 -4.29 -14.89
CA PRO A 414 -16.90 -3.80 -13.60
C PRO A 414 -16.91 -4.85 -12.48
N GLY A 415 -16.98 -6.13 -12.82
CA GLY A 415 -16.93 -7.23 -11.85
C GLY A 415 -15.52 -7.62 -11.40
N TYR A 416 -14.47 -7.03 -11.95
CA TYR A 416 -13.07 -7.37 -11.67
C TYR A 416 -12.34 -6.27 -10.88
N ALA A 417 -11.43 -6.69 -9.99
CA ALA A 417 -10.80 -5.80 -9.01
C ALA A 417 -9.88 -4.74 -9.63
N ILE A 418 -9.13 -5.14 -10.66
CA ILE A 418 -8.08 -4.34 -11.29
C ILE A 418 -8.53 -4.00 -12.70
N ARG A 419 -9.22 -2.88 -12.88
CA ARG A 419 -9.82 -2.53 -14.16
C ARG A 419 -8.84 -1.90 -15.13
N THR A 420 -7.94 -1.09 -14.61
CA THR A 420 -6.93 -0.39 -15.42
C THR A 420 -5.57 -0.49 -14.76
N ARG A 421 -4.53 -0.40 -15.59
CA ARG A 421 -3.11 -0.41 -15.20
C ARG A 421 -2.40 0.67 -16.00
N LEU A 422 -1.71 1.55 -15.29
CA LEU A 422 -0.70 2.41 -15.87
C LEU A 422 0.67 1.79 -15.56
N THR A 423 1.53 1.76 -16.58
CA THR A 423 2.89 1.27 -16.49
C THR A 423 3.85 2.42 -16.77
N PHE A 424 4.91 2.51 -15.97
CA PHE A 424 5.95 3.52 -16.10
C PHE A 424 7.28 2.92 -15.62
N PRO A 425 8.45 3.40 -16.10
CA PRO A 425 9.73 2.92 -15.63
C PRO A 425 9.96 3.28 -14.16
N ALA A 426 10.71 2.45 -13.43
CA ALA A 426 11.26 2.81 -12.14
C ALA A 426 12.07 4.11 -12.27
N HIS A 427 11.97 4.95 -11.24
CA HIS A 427 12.53 6.30 -11.23
C HIS A 427 13.47 6.55 -10.04
N ASP A 428 13.71 5.53 -9.21
CA ASP A 428 14.40 5.63 -7.92
C ASP A 428 15.60 4.67 -7.79
N ASP A 429 16.12 4.18 -8.92
CA ASP A 429 17.22 3.20 -9.02
C ASP A 429 17.12 2.05 -8.00
N PRO A 430 16.07 1.24 -8.10
CA PRO A 430 15.69 0.29 -7.07
C PRO A 430 16.66 -0.91 -7.03
N ALA A 431 16.81 -1.53 -5.86
CA ALA A 431 17.74 -2.66 -5.69
C ALA A 431 17.40 -3.90 -6.54
N ASP A 432 16.15 -4.01 -7.00
CA ASP A 432 15.71 -5.06 -7.92
C ASP A 432 16.03 -4.76 -9.40
N GLY A 433 16.75 -3.67 -9.67
CA GLY A 433 17.19 -3.25 -10.99
C GLY A 433 16.15 -2.42 -11.75
N PRO A 434 16.53 -1.87 -12.92
CA PRO A 434 15.58 -1.13 -13.74
C PRO A 434 14.41 -2.03 -14.11
N GLY A 435 13.19 -1.52 -14.00
CA GLY A 435 12.00 -2.30 -14.30
C GLY A 435 10.74 -1.47 -14.27
N ASP A 436 9.66 -2.07 -14.75
CA ASP A 436 8.36 -1.44 -14.75
C ASP A 436 7.83 -1.28 -13.33
N ARG A 437 7.08 -0.20 -13.14
CA ARG A 437 6.27 0.12 -11.98
C ARG A 437 4.84 0.32 -12.44
N PHE A 438 3.92 0.10 -11.52
CA PHE A 438 2.51 0.03 -11.82
C PHE A 438 1.71 0.90 -10.87
N THR A 439 0.64 1.50 -11.39
CA THR A 439 -0.47 1.96 -10.57
C THR A 439 -1.77 1.48 -11.19
N TYR A 440 -2.75 1.16 -10.34
CA TYR A 440 -3.96 0.45 -10.74
C TYR A 440 -5.19 1.31 -10.50
N ASN A 441 -6.19 1.17 -11.36
CA ASN A 441 -7.48 1.85 -11.22
C ASN A 441 -7.39 3.39 -11.19
N VAL A 442 -6.31 3.96 -11.72
CA VAL A 442 -6.11 5.41 -11.87
C VAL A 442 -6.72 5.92 -13.17
N ASP A 443 -6.48 5.20 -14.26
CA ASP A 443 -7.15 5.46 -15.54
C ASP A 443 -8.65 5.05 -15.42
N PRO A 444 -9.60 5.88 -15.91
CA PRO A 444 -11.02 5.59 -15.83
C PRO A 444 -11.45 4.32 -16.59
N GLY A 445 -10.68 3.89 -17.60
CA GLY A 445 -11.06 2.84 -18.53
C GLY A 445 -12.27 3.25 -19.37
N ALA A 446 -13.14 2.29 -19.65
CA ALA A 446 -14.38 2.49 -20.38
C ALA A 446 -15.46 3.29 -19.61
N ASP A 447 -15.22 3.63 -18.34
CA ASP A 447 -16.16 4.35 -17.48
C ASP A 447 -15.61 5.74 -17.09
N PRO A 448 -15.97 6.80 -17.84
CA PRO A 448 -15.49 8.16 -17.58
C PRO A 448 -15.82 8.71 -16.19
N ALA A 449 -16.85 8.17 -15.51
CA ALA A 449 -17.22 8.62 -14.17
C ALA A 449 -16.16 8.27 -13.11
N ARG A 450 -15.28 7.30 -13.41
CA ARG A 450 -14.16 6.90 -12.55
C ARG A 450 -12.94 7.81 -12.67
N ARG A 451 -12.97 8.82 -13.54
CA ARG A 451 -11.82 9.68 -13.78
C ARG A 451 -11.49 10.50 -12.54
N PHE A 452 -10.21 10.63 -12.24
CA PHE A 452 -9.70 11.65 -11.33
C PHE A 452 -9.34 12.88 -12.16
N ASP A 453 -9.96 14.02 -11.90
CA ASP A 453 -9.54 15.27 -12.57
C ASP A 453 -8.19 15.75 -12.04
N THR A 454 -7.89 15.44 -10.77
CA THR A 454 -6.66 15.87 -10.12
C THR A 454 -5.97 14.69 -9.44
N ILE A 455 -4.66 14.56 -9.65
CA ILE A 455 -3.82 13.56 -8.97
C ILE A 455 -2.74 14.30 -8.18
N VAL A 456 -2.66 14.04 -6.88
CA VAL A 456 -1.57 14.49 -6.02
C VAL A 456 -0.58 13.34 -5.90
N LEU A 457 0.54 13.42 -6.60
CA LEU A 457 1.64 12.46 -6.44
C LEU A 457 2.50 12.90 -5.27
N VAL A 458 2.65 12.03 -4.27
CA VAL A 458 3.51 12.27 -3.11
C VAL A 458 4.72 11.35 -3.17
N VAL A 459 5.90 11.93 -3.24
CA VAL A 459 7.20 11.23 -3.24
C VAL A 459 8.08 11.78 -2.12
N ASP A 460 9.06 10.99 -1.71
CA ASP A 460 10.17 11.49 -0.89
C ASP A 460 11.24 12.16 -1.79
N SER A 461 12.08 13.02 -1.22
CA SER A 461 13.09 13.77 -1.97
C SER A 461 14.13 12.92 -2.70
N THR A 462 14.36 11.68 -2.26
CA THR A 462 15.25 10.72 -2.96
C THR A 462 14.59 10.19 -4.22
N ALA A 463 13.25 10.05 -4.23
CA ALA A 463 12.49 9.64 -5.40
C ALA A 463 12.17 10.80 -6.38
N ASP A 464 12.45 12.06 -6.04
CA ASP A 464 12.30 13.21 -6.96
C ASP A 464 13.49 13.33 -7.94
N THR A 465 13.65 12.31 -8.80
CA THR A 465 14.77 12.20 -9.74
C THR A 465 14.42 12.74 -11.13
N PRO A 466 15.40 13.03 -12.01
CA PRO A 466 15.13 13.40 -13.40
C PRO A 466 14.26 12.37 -14.17
N ALA A 467 14.35 11.08 -13.84
CA ALA A 467 13.55 10.03 -14.48
C ALA A 467 12.06 10.13 -14.13
N LEU A 468 11.71 10.66 -12.95
CA LEU A 468 10.32 10.93 -12.57
C LEU A 468 9.65 11.93 -13.52
N HIS A 469 10.43 12.92 -14.00
CA HIS A 469 9.99 14.04 -14.85
C HIS A 469 10.17 13.79 -16.35
N ALA A 470 10.83 12.71 -16.74
CA ALA A 470 11.10 12.41 -18.14
C ALA A 470 9.81 12.12 -18.94
N GLU A 471 9.87 12.24 -20.27
CA GLU A 471 8.80 11.75 -21.15
C GLU A 471 8.63 10.23 -20.94
N GLY A 472 7.38 9.79 -20.77
CA GLY A 472 7.07 8.41 -20.38
C GLY A 472 7.37 8.07 -18.91
N GLY A 473 7.92 9.01 -18.13
CA GLY A 473 8.06 8.91 -16.67
C GLY A 473 6.71 9.03 -15.95
N LEU A 474 6.69 8.81 -14.64
CA LEU A 474 5.45 8.74 -13.86
C LEU A 474 4.60 10.02 -13.98
N LEU A 475 5.20 11.21 -13.89
CA LEU A 475 4.46 12.47 -14.00
C LEU A 475 3.82 12.63 -15.38
N ASP A 476 4.55 12.26 -16.43
CA ASP A 476 4.07 12.30 -17.81
C ASP A 476 2.91 11.32 -18.03
N VAL A 477 3.02 10.09 -17.49
CA VAL A 477 1.96 9.08 -17.55
C VAL A 477 0.70 9.53 -16.81
N LEU A 478 0.83 10.09 -15.59
CA LEU A 478 -0.31 10.61 -14.83
C LEU A 478 -0.98 11.81 -15.51
N ALA A 479 -0.19 12.70 -16.13
CA ALA A 479 -0.70 13.82 -16.91
C ALA A 479 -1.46 13.37 -18.17
N GLY A 480 -1.29 12.12 -18.61
CA GLY A 480 -2.09 11.53 -19.68
C GLY A 480 -3.53 11.23 -19.29
N VAL A 481 -3.84 11.08 -17.99
CA VAL A 481 -5.15 10.60 -17.50
C VAL A 481 -5.91 11.60 -16.62
N ALA A 482 -5.25 12.65 -16.13
CA ALA A 482 -5.82 13.71 -15.28
C ALA A 482 -5.70 15.10 -15.92
N ASP A 483 -6.52 16.05 -15.48
CA ASP A 483 -6.43 17.46 -15.91
C ASP A 483 -5.26 18.17 -15.22
N ARG A 484 -4.97 17.76 -13.97
CA ARG A 484 -3.89 18.30 -13.16
C ARG A 484 -3.17 17.20 -12.40
N VAL A 485 -1.84 17.25 -12.41
CA VAL A 485 -0.97 16.47 -11.52
C VAL A 485 -0.24 17.44 -10.60
N ALA A 486 -0.45 17.32 -9.30
CA ALA A 486 0.27 18.06 -8.28
C ALA A 486 1.36 17.18 -7.67
N LEU A 487 2.63 17.52 -7.89
CA LEU A 487 3.76 16.87 -7.26
C LEU A 487 4.01 17.49 -5.88
N VAL A 488 3.95 16.67 -4.84
CA VAL A 488 4.33 16.98 -3.47
C VAL A 488 5.57 16.16 -3.13
N VAL A 489 6.62 16.82 -2.64
CA VAL A 489 7.88 16.17 -2.28
C VAL A 489 8.14 16.39 -0.80
N VAL A 490 8.16 15.29 -0.03
CA VAL A 490 8.50 15.32 1.39
C VAL A 490 10.00 15.07 1.59
N PRO A 491 10.66 15.70 2.56
CA PRO A 491 12.08 15.46 2.82
C PRO A 491 12.32 14.01 3.24
N SER A 492 13.21 13.30 2.55
CA SER A 492 13.61 11.93 2.92
C SER A 492 14.44 11.99 4.19
N HIS A 493 14.04 11.25 5.22
CA HIS A 493 14.83 11.14 6.43
C HIS A 493 16.01 10.19 6.19
N VAL A 494 17.22 10.72 6.35
CA VAL A 494 18.44 9.91 6.45
C VAL A 494 18.99 10.12 7.87
N PRO A 495 19.19 9.04 8.64
CA PRO A 495 19.87 9.13 9.92
C PRO A 495 21.24 9.79 9.74
N GLY A 496 21.46 10.94 10.36
CA GLY A 496 22.79 11.56 10.42
C GLY A 496 23.64 10.97 11.54
N ASP A 497 24.96 11.08 11.42
CA ASP A 497 25.94 10.92 12.50
C ASP A 497 25.79 12.05 13.53
N ALA A 498 24.68 12.09 14.26
CA ALA A 498 24.51 12.96 15.41
C ALA A 498 24.42 12.09 16.67
N PRO A 499 25.48 12.04 17.50
CA PRO A 499 25.40 11.41 18.81
C PRO A 499 24.61 12.31 19.76
N GLY A 500 23.57 11.76 20.38
CA GLY A 500 22.93 12.36 21.56
C GLY A 500 21.47 12.76 21.37
N ASP A 501 20.57 11.78 21.46
CA ASP A 501 19.29 12.00 22.13
C ASP A 501 18.77 10.67 22.71
N ALA A 502 19.66 10.01 23.46
CA ALA A 502 19.32 8.89 24.33
C ALA A 502 19.72 9.29 25.76
N SER A 503 18.88 10.08 26.41
CA SER A 503 18.92 10.21 27.87
C SER A 503 17.51 10.34 28.42
N GLY A 504 16.82 9.19 28.46
CA GLY A 504 15.76 8.92 29.41
C GLY A 504 16.38 8.15 30.58
N ASP A 505 16.38 8.78 31.75
CA ASP A 505 16.82 8.32 33.07
C ASP A 505 16.84 6.80 33.32
N ALA A 506 18.02 6.26 33.63
CA ALA A 506 18.20 5.10 34.51
C ALA A 506 19.61 5.10 35.10
N SER A 507 19.76 5.73 36.27
CA SER A 507 20.93 5.55 37.13
C SER A 507 20.96 4.12 37.68
N GLY A 508 22.01 3.35 37.38
CA GLY A 508 22.26 2.05 37.98
C GLY A 508 23.58 1.44 37.51
N ASP A 509 24.62 1.58 38.33
CA ASP A 509 25.95 1.00 38.14
C ASP A 509 25.93 -0.51 37.85
N ALA A 510 26.59 -0.94 36.77
CA ALA A 510 27.28 -2.23 36.70
C ALA A 510 28.32 -2.26 35.56
N LYS A 511 29.60 -2.32 35.94
CA LYS A 511 30.72 -2.69 35.05
C LYS A 511 30.56 -4.14 34.60
N GLY A 512 30.65 -4.42 33.30
CA GLY A 512 30.73 -5.76 32.74
C GLY A 512 31.37 -5.76 31.35
N ASP A 513 32.38 -6.60 31.18
CA ASP A 513 33.26 -6.78 30.01
C ASP A 513 32.50 -7.16 28.72
N VAL A 514 32.98 -6.66 27.57
CA VAL A 514 32.52 -7.06 26.22
C VAL A 514 33.57 -7.98 25.57
N PRO A 515 33.22 -9.19 25.08
CA PRO A 515 34.11 -9.93 24.19
C PRO A 515 33.66 -9.88 22.73
N GLY A 516 34.60 -9.50 21.86
CA GLY A 516 34.97 -10.27 20.68
C GLY A 516 34.10 -10.16 19.41
N ARG A 517 34.47 -9.19 18.56
CA ARG A 517 34.09 -9.10 17.13
C ARG A 517 34.67 -10.29 16.34
N VAL A 518 33.83 -11.02 15.59
CA VAL A 518 34.28 -12.07 14.65
C VAL A 518 34.54 -11.45 13.26
N PRO A 519 35.68 -11.69 12.60
CA PRO A 519 35.91 -11.21 11.24
C PRO A 519 35.40 -12.21 10.19
N SER A 520 34.66 -11.70 9.20
CA SER A 520 34.23 -12.43 8.00
C SER A 520 35.38 -12.56 7.00
N THR A 521 35.69 -13.79 6.57
CA THR A 521 36.59 -14.08 5.44
C THR A 521 35.83 -14.09 4.10
N PRO A 522 36.42 -13.60 2.98
CA PRO A 522 35.81 -13.72 1.66
C PRO A 522 36.11 -15.09 1.03
N GLY A 523 35.09 -15.74 0.47
CA GLY A 523 35.21 -17.00 -0.26
C GLY A 523 35.74 -16.82 -1.69
N ASN A 524 36.67 -17.69 -2.08
CA ASN A 524 37.25 -17.81 -3.42
C ASN A 524 36.20 -18.15 -4.49
N ALA A 525 36.28 -17.47 -5.63
CA ALA A 525 35.69 -17.89 -6.89
C ALA A 525 36.48 -19.06 -7.50
N PRO A 526 35.84 -20.01 -8.21
CA PRO A 526 36.57 -20.99 -9.00
C PRO A 526 36.84 -20.48 -10.41
N ASP A 527 38.11 -20.56 -10.80
CA ASP A 527 38.60 -20.34 -12.15
C ASP A 527 37.95 -21.31 -13.15
N SER A 528 37.58 -20.73 -14.29
CA SER A 528 37.27 -21.42 -15.53
C SER A 528 38.53 -22.02 -16.15
N GLU A 529 38.53 -23.32 -16.45
CA GLU A 529 39.46 -23.91 -17.40
C GLU A 529 38.70 -24.71 -18.48
N VAL A 530 39.09 -24.43 -19.72
CA VAL A 530 38.57 -24.89 -20.99
C VAL A 530 39.22 -26.22 -21.36
N ALA A 531 38.48 -27.19 -21.92
CA ALA A 531 38.98 -28.05 -23.01
C ALA A 531 37.89 -28.98 -23.60
N VAL A 532 37.63 -28.72 -24.89
CA VAL A 532 37.18 -29.61 -26.00
C VAL A 532 35.74 -30.13 -26.00
#